data_AF-A0A3L7LSU2-F1
#
_entry.id   AF-A0A3L7LSU2-F1
#
_cell.length_a   1.000
_cell.length_b   1.000
_cell.length_c   1.000
_cell.angle_alpha   90.00
_cell.angle_beta   90.00
_cell.angle_gamma   90.00
#
_symmetry.space_group_name_H-M   'P 1'
#
loop_
_entity.id
_entity.type
_entity.pdbx_description
1 polymer ?
#
loop_
_entity_poly.entity_id
_entity_poly.type
_entity_poly.pdbx_seq_one_letter_code
_entity_poly.pdbx_strand_id
1 'polypeptide(L)' 'AEFTAFTGLTEDAVRPALGRALAGDYMNESASHWQVTEKGKLFLKSLLELFM' A
#
# COMPACT_ATOMS: atom_id res chain seq x y z
N ALA A 1 -11.01 5.82 -6.66
CA ALA A 1 -11.41 5.41 -8.03
C ALA A 1 -10.21 5.06 -8.91
N GLU A 2 -9.11 5.80 -8.85
CA GLU A 2 -7.92 5.55 -9.68
C GLU A 2 -7.23 4.19 -9.41
N PHE A 3 -7.10 3.77 -8.16
CA PHE A 3 -6.45 2.48 -7.82
C PHE A 3 -7.10 1.28 -8.51
N THR A 4 -8.44 1.17 -8.46
CA THR A 4 -9.19 0.11 -9.13
C THR A 4 -9.12 0.23 -10.64
N ALA A 5 -9.03 1.44 -11.20
CA ALA A 5 -8.84 1.64 -12.63
C ALA A 5 -7.46 1.19 -13.11
N PHE A 6 -6.40 1.39 -12.32
CA PHE A 6 -5.03 1.00 -12.68
C PHE A 6 -4.70 -0.47 -12.43
N THR A 7 -5.30 -1.08 -11.40
CA THR A 7 -4.96 -2.45 -10.98
C THR A 7 -6.05 -3.47 -11.32
N GLY A 8 -7.28 -3.04 -11.59
CA GLY A 8 -8.44 -3.92 -11.70
C GLY A 8 -8.88 -4.53 -10.37
N LEU A 9 -8.22 -4.20 -9.25
CA LEU A 9 -8.51 -4.72 -7.92
C LEU A 9 -9.42 -3.77 -7.14
N THR A 10 -10.32 -4.34 -6.35
CA THR A 10 -11.09 -3.59 -5.37
C THR A 10 -10.20 -3.21 -4.18
N GLU A 11 -10.49 -2.09 -3.54
CA GLU A 11 -9.76 -1.67 -2.33
C GLU A 11 -9.81 -2.71 -1.20
N ASP A 12 -10.87 -3.52 -1.16
CA ASP A 12 -11.06 -4.59 -0.19
C ASP A 12 -9.98 -5.68 -0.32
N ALA A 13 -9.62 -6.05 -1.55
CA ALA A 13 -8.61 -7.06 -1.82
C ALA A 13 -7.23 -6.66 -1.28
N VAL A 14 -6.91 -5.36 -1.29
CA VAL A 14 -5.63 -4.83 -0.81
C VAL A 14 -5.68 -4.24 0.59
N ARG A 15 -6.87 -4.16 1.22
CA ARG A 15 -7.05 -3.59 2.56
C ARG A 15 -6.21 -4.28 3.64
N PRO A 16 -6.10 -5.63 3.66
CA PRO A 16 -5.24 -6.31 4.61
C PRO A 16 -3.76 -5.99 4.42
N ALA A 17 -3.32 -5.90 3.15
CA ALA A 17 -1.94 -5.56 2.80
C ALA A 17 -1.60 -4.12 3.17
N LEU A 18 -2.50 -3.17 2.88
CA LEU A 18 -2.38 -1.78 3.28
C LEU A 18 -2.32 -1.62 4.80
N GLY A 19 -3.16 -2.34 5.54
CA GLY A 19 -3.10 -2.34 7.01
C GLY A 19 -1.74 -2.77 7.55
N ARG A 20 -1.13 -3.81 6.95
CA ARG A 20 0.23 -4.24 7.29
C ARG A 20 1.29 -3.22 6.92
N ALA A 21 1.16 -2.59 5.74
CA ALA A 21 2.09 -1.56 5.29
C ALA A 21 2.04 -0.29 6.16
N LEU A 22 0.84 0.11 6.60
CA LEU A 22 0.61 1.23 7.51
C LEU A 22 1.18 0.92 8.91
N ALA A 23 0.87 -0.27 9.46
CA ALA A 23 1.40 -0.70 10.75
C ALA A 23 2.93 -0.85 10.76
N GLY A 24 3.51 -1.18 9.60
CA GLY A 24 4.96 -1.34 9.43
C GLY A 24 5.72 -0.04 9.16
N ASP A 25 5.06 1.12 9.13
CA ASP A 25 5.64 2.42 8.75
C ASP A 25 6.23 2.41 7.32
N TYR A 26 5.68 1.56 6.45
CA TYR A 26 6.10 1.48 5.04
C TYR A 26 5.30 2.42 4.15
N MET A 27 4.07 2.75 4.56
CA MET A 27 3.17 3.66 3.86
C MET A 27 2.43 4.55 4.85
N ASN A 28 1.95 5.69 4.37
CA ASN A 28 1.03 6.58 5.06
C ASN A 28 -0.26 6.71 4.23
N GLU A 29 -1.39 6.74 4.92
CA GLU A 29 -2.71 6.97 4.33
C GLU A 29 -3.11 8.43 4.54
N SER A 30 -3.33 9.14 3.43
CA SER A 30 -3.97 10.45 3.40
C SER A 30 -5.45 10.28 3.06
N ALA A 31 -6.24 11.34 3.24
CA ALA A 31 -7.69 11.33 2.96
C ALA A 31 -8.07 10.93 1.51
N SER A 32 -7.13 10.98 0.56
CA SER A 32 -7.37 10.70 -0.86
C SER A 32 -6.36 9.76 -1.52
N HIS A 33 -5.27 9.39 -0.87
CA HIS A 33 -4.18 8.61 -1.48
C HIS A 33 -3.28 7.95 -0.43
N TRP A 34 -2.55 6.92 -0.84
CA TRP A 34 -1.47 6.32 -0.04
C TRP A 34 -0.10 6.75 -0.56
N GLN A 35 0.81 7.07 0.35
CA GLN A 35 2.17 7.48 0.04
C GLN A 35 3.16 6.51 0.69
N VAL A 36 4.13 6.01 -0.07
CA VAL A 36 5.23 5.19 0.47
C VAL A 36 6.19 6.07 1.26
N THR A 37 6.57 5.65 2.47
CA THR A 37 7.53 6.35 3.33
C THR A 37 8.97 6.14 2.83
N GLU A 38 9.93 6.88 3.38
CA GLU A 38 11.36 6.65 3.09
C GLU A 38 11.80 5.22 3.46
N LYS A 39 11.29 4.68 4.57
CA LYS A 39 11.49 3.28 4.96
C LYS A 39 10.88 2.33 3.93
N GLY A 40 9.65 2.58 3.47
CA GLY A 40 9.00 1.83 2.40
C GLY A 40 9.84 1.75 1.13
N LYS A 41 10.50 2.84 0.75
CA LYS A 41 11.40 2.88 -0.42
C LYS A 41 12.66 2.03 -0.20
N LEU A 42 13.28 2.09 0.98
CA LEU A 42 14.46 1.28 1.32
C LEU A 42 14.15 -0.23 1.36
N PHE A 43 12.92 -0.59 1.76
CA PHE A 43 12.45 -1.96 1.87
C PHE A 43 11.38 -2.29 0.83
N LEU A 44 11.55 -1.80 -0.40
CA LEU A 44 10.55 -1.92 -1.46
C LEU A 44 10.18 -3.38 -1.75
N LYS A 45 11.17 -4.29 -1.74
CA LYS A 45 10.93 -5.72 -1.94
C LYS A 45 9.99 -6.29 -0.87
N SER A 46 10.27 -5.99 0.40
CA SER A 46 9.44 -6.45 1.52
C SER A 46 8.06 -5.82 1.49
N LEU A 47 7.94 -4.56 1.06
CA LEU A 47 6.65 -3.90 0.86
C LEU A 47 5.83 -4.59 -0.24
N LEU A 48 6.43 -4.91 -1.39
CA LEU A 48 5.78 -5.63 -2.49
C LEU A 48 5.30 -7.02 -2.05
N GLU A 49 6.08 -7.73 -1.24
CA GLU A 49 5.71 -9.04 -0.68
C GLU A 49 4.46 -9.00 0.22
N LEU A 50 4.03 -7.82 0.72
CA LEU A 50 2.79 -7.69 1.48
C LEU A 50 1.52 -7.75 0.62
N PHE A 51 1.66 -7.49 -0.69
CA PHE A 51 0.57 -7.38 -1.67
C PHE A 51 0.47 -8.60 -2.62
N MET A 52 1.35 -9.59 -2.49
CA MET A 52 1.26 -10.91 -3.14
C MET A 52 0.56 -11.91 -2.21
#